data_AF-A0A9P4U6H5-F1
#
_entry.id   AF-A0A9P4U6H5-F1
#
_cell.length_a   1.000
_cell.length_b   1.000
_cell.length_c   1.000
_cell.angle_alpha   90.00
_cell.angle_beta   90.00
_cell.angle_gamma   90.00
#
_symmetry.space_group_name_H-M   'P 1'
#
loop_
_entity.id
_entity.type
_entity.pdbx_description
1 polymer ?
#
loop_
_entity_poly.entity_id
_entity_poly.type
_entity_poly.pdbx_seq_one_letter_code
_entity_poly.pdbx_strand_id
1 'polypeptide(L)' 'MNADLSAHFFFNALKRVKSWENLAIGVAAQKVQVSAFPDAYNKHVANAKKVCDAGL' A
#
# COMPACT_ATOMS: atom_id res chain seq x y z
N MET A 1 -14.73 11.27 6.40
CA MET A 1 -14.13 9.92 6.36
C MET A 1 -12.89 9.95 7.24
N ASN A 2 -12.92 9.23 8.35
CA ASN A 2 -11.83 9.16 9.31
C ASN A 2 -10.68 8.33 8.73
N ALA A 3 -9.46 8.85 8.75
CA ALA A 3 -8.29 8.22 8.11
C ALA A 3 -7.96 6.83 8.72
N ASP A 4 -8.32 6.62 9.99
CA ASP A 4 -8.21 5.34 10.70
C ASP A 4 -9.01 4.22 10.05
N LEU A 5 -10.27 4.46 9.65
CA LEU A 5 -11.10 3.48 8.95
C LEU A 5 -10.49 3.14 7.59
N SER A 6 -10.04 4.14 6.84
CA SER A 6 -9.41 3.94 5.53
C SER A 6 -8.14 3.09 5.62
N ALA A 7 -7.30 3.32 6.62
CA ALA A 7 -6.13 2.49 6.89
C ALA A 7 -6.52 1.05 7.24
N HIS A 8 -7.55 0.87 8.08
CA HIS A 8 -8.04 -0.45 8.48
C HIS A 8 -8.52 -1.29 7.29
N PHE A 9 -9.31 -0.70 6.39
CA PHE A 9 -9.78 -1.37 5.18
C PHE A 9 -8.62 -1.74 4.25
N PHE A 10 -7.64 -0.84 4.10
CA PHE A 10 -6.44 -1.10 3.30
C PHE A 10 -5.64 -2.30 3.86
N PHE A 11 -5.35 -2.31 5.16
CA PHE A 11 -4.60 -3.42 5.79
C PHE A 11 -5.37 -4.75 5.71
N ASN A 12 -6.69 -4.74 5.87
CA ASN A 12 -7.49 -5.95 5.72
C ASN A 12 -7.50 -6.48 4.28
N ALA A 13 -7.54 -5.60 3.29
CA ALA A 13 -7.42 -6.00 1.89
C ALA A 13 -6.01 -6.50 1.56
N LEU A 14 -4.96 -5.87 2.11
CA LEU A 14 -3.57 -6.27 1.95
C LEU A 14 -3.32 -7.69 2.48
N LYS A 15 -3.86 -8.02 3.66
CA LYS A 15 -3.78 -9.38 4.24
C LYS A 15 -4.39 -10.47 3.34
N ARG A 16 -5.33 -10.11 2.45
CA ARG A 16 -5.95 -11.06 1.50
C ARG A 16 -5.07 -11.31 0.27
N VAL A 17 -4.05 -10.49 0.03
CA VAL A 17 -3.08 -10.68 -1.05
C VAL A 17 -2.06 -11.74 -0.62
N LYS A 18 -2.05 -12.90 -1.28
CA LYS A 18 -1.10 -13.98 -0.96
C LYS A 18 0.35 -13.51 -1.14
N SER A 19 1.19 -13.76 -0.13
CA SER A 19 2.62 -13.40 -0.11
C SER A 19 2.90 -11.90 -0.32
N TRP A 20 2.01 -11.02 0.17
CA TRP A 20 2.16 -9.56 0.05
C TRP A 20 3.45 -9.01 0.66
N GLU A 21 4.01 -9.67 1.67
CA GLU A 21 5.27 -9.31 2.33
C GLU A 21 6.50 -9.45 1.42
N ASN A 22 6.45 -10.38 0.45
CA ASN A 22 7.50 -10.57 -0.55
C ASN A 22 7.29 -9.73 -1.80
N LEU A 23 6.18 -8.98 -1.89
CA LEU A 23 5.92 -8.09 -3.02
C LEU A 23 6.52 -6.71 -2.74
N ALA A 24 6.97 -6.06 -3.80
CA ALA A 24 7.28 -4.63 -3.73
C ALA A 24 6.04 -3.87 -3.24
N ILE A 25 6.22 -2.92 -2.32
CA ILE A 25 5.12 -2.20 -1.64
C ILE A 25 4.16 -1.53 -2.65
N GLY A 26 4.67 -1.05 -3.79
CA GLY A 26 3.87 -0.50 -4.88
C GLY A 26 2.98 -1.56 -5.55
N VAL A 27 3.50 -2.76 -5.76
CA VAL A 27 2.76 -3.90 -6.34
C VAL A 27 1.71 -4.43 -5.36
N ALA A 28 2.04 -4.49 -4.07
CA ALA A 28 1.09 -4.91 -3.04
C ALA A 28 -0.08 -3.91 -2.94
N ALA A 29 0.20 -2.61 -2.92
CA ALA A 29 -0.82 -1.56 -2.92
C ALA A 29 -1.67 -1.57 -4.21
N GLN A 30 -1.04 -1.79 -5.36
CA GLN A 30 -1.72 -1.92 -6.65
C GLN A 30 -2.72 -3.08 -6.64
N LYS A 31 -2.35 -4.23 -6.06
CA LYS A 31 -3.23 -5.40 -5.93
C LYS A 31 -4.42 -5.16 -5.01
N VAL A 32 -4.25 -4.33 -3.97
CA VAL A 32 -5.32 -3.96 -3.04
C VAL A 32 -6.34 -3.03 -3.70
N GLN A 33 -5.87 -2.03 -4.44
CA GLN A 33 -6.71 -1.03 -5.09
C GLN A 33 -7.26 -1.50 -6.45
N VAL A 34 -6.67 -2.53 -7.04
CA VAL A 34 -7.04 -3.08 -8.37
C VAL A 34 -7.09 -1.98 -9.43
N SER A 35 -6.08 -1.12 -9.44
CA SER A 35 -5.99 -0.05 -10.43
C SER A 35 -5.58 -0.62 -11.80
N ALA A 36 -6.09 -0.01 -12.87
CA ALA A 36 -5.75 -0.35 -14.26
C ALA A 36 -4.31 0.04 -14.64
N PHE A 37 -3.60 0.76 -13.77
CA PHE A 37 -2.25 1.28 -14.03
C PHE A 37 -1.21 0.59 -13.15
N PRO A 38 -0.51 -0.45 -13.65
CA PRO A 38 0.34 -1.33 -12.84
C PRO A 38 1.44 -0.60 -12.03
N ASP A 39 1.93 0.53 -12.53
CA ASP A 39 3.03 1.28 -11.90
C ASP A 39 2.61 2.58 -11.21
N ALA A 40 1.30 2.88 -11.17
CA ALA A 40 0.82 4.15 -10.63
C ALA A 40 1.18 4.35 -9.15
N TYR A 41 1.32 3.26 -8.39
CA TYR A 41 1.73 3.32 -6.98
C TYR A 41 3.24 3.45 -6.78
N ASN A 42 4.08 3.13 -7.77
CA ASN A 42 5.54 3.27 -7.67
C ASN A 42 5.96 4.71 -7.39
N LYS A 43 5.22 5.70 -7.92
CA LYS A 43 5.47 7.12 -7.64
C LYS A 43 5.27 7.52 -6.17
N HIS A 44 4.49 6.75 -5.42
CA HIS A 44 4.18 7.01 -4.01
C HIS A 44 5.10 6.24 -3.05
N VAL A 45 5.85 5.26 -3.54
CA VAL A 45 6.74 4.43 -2.71
C VAL A 45 7.82 5.28 -2.03
N ALA A 46 8.41 6.23 -2.73
CA ALA A 46 9.44 7.12 -2.16
C ALA A 46 8.90 7.97 -1.00
N ASN A 47 7.66 8.46 -1.11
CA ASN A 47 7.02 9.23 -0.05
C ASN A 47 6.60 8.34 1.13
N ALA A 48 6.06 7.15 0.86
CA ALA A 48 5.74 6.18 1.90
C ALA A 48 6.97 5.77 2.71
N LYS A 49 8.11 5.59 2.03
CA LYS A 49 9.40 5.32 2.69
C LYS A 49 9.83 6.48 3.59
N LYS A 50 9.71 7.73 3.13
CA LYS A 50 10.00 8.91 3.96
C LYS A 50 9.11 9.00 5.19
N VAL A 51 7.82 8.64 5.09
CA VAL A 51 6.90 8.63 6.22
C VAL A 51 7.26 7.53 7.23
N CYS A 52 7.65 6.34 6.77
CA CYS A 52 8.17 5.29 7.65
C CYS A 52 9.49 5.70 8.33
N ASP A 53 10.41 6.31 7.58
CA ASP A 53 11.70 6.76 8.10
C ASP A 53 11.53 7.94 9.10
N ALA A 54 10.48 8.76 8.96
CA ALA A 54 10.19 9.88 9.87
C ALA A 54 9.37 9.48 11.12
N GLY A 55 8.80 8.27 11.12
CA GLY A 55 8.04 7.72 12.24
C GLY A 55 8.87 6.83 13.18
N LEU A 56 10.16 6.66 12.89
CA LEU A 56 11.15 5.96 13.71
C LEU A 56 11.88 6.94 14.61
#